data_AF-A0A239N3B3-F1
#
_entry.id   AF-A0A239N3B3-F1
#
_cell.length_a   1.000
_cell.length_b   1.000
_cell.length_c   1.000
_cell.angle_alpha   90.00
_cell.angle_beta   90.00
_cell.angle_gamma   90.00
#
_symmetry.space_group_name_H-M   'P 1'
#
loop_
_entity.id
_entity.type
_entity.pdbx_description
1 polymer ?
#
loop_
_entity_poly.entity_id
_entity_poly.type
_entity_poly.pdbx_seq_one_letter_code
_entity_poly.pdbx_strand_id
1 'polypeptide(L)'
;FNGTNKLVASGFKEPARTRFADMNSDGVADLISMRANGDVVVYWNVGGVFNGTNKLVAGGFKEPAATRFADMNNDRLPDLISIRANGDVVVYWNVGGVFSGNKLVASGFTDPARTKFTDMNNDGVADLISVRGNGDVVVYWNVGGVFNGTNKLVATGFII
;
A
#
# COMPACT_ATOMS: atom_id res chain seq x y z
N PHE A 1 -13.79 2.49 -24.44
CA PHE A 1 -12.81 1.38 -24.44
C PHE A 1 -13.10 0.48 -25.63
N ASN A 2 -12.19 0.38 -26.60
CA ASN A 2 -12.32 -0.44 -27.83
C ASN A 2 -11.37 -1.66 -27.84
N GLY A 3 -10.97 -2.15 -26.66
CA GLY A 3 -10.08 -3.31 -26.54
C GLY A 3 -10.85 -4.62 -26.39
N THR A 4 -10.33 -5.71 -26.96
CA THR A 4 -10.73 -7.07 -26.61
C THR A 4 -10.37 -7.32 -25.15
N ASN A 5 -11.37 -7.59 -24.31
CA ASN A 5 -11.14 -7.98 -22.92
C ASN A 5 -10.35 -9.31 -22.87
N LYS A 6 -9.33 -9.37 -22.03
CA LYS A 6 -8.50 -10.57 -21.84
C LYS A 6 -8.60 -11.04 -20.38
N LEU A 7 -8.89 -12.32 -20.17
CA LEU A 7 -8.73 -12.96 -18.87
C LEU A 7 -7.23 -13.15 -18.60
N VAL A 8 -6.72 -12.54 -17.52
CA VAL A 8 -5.27 -12.56 -17.19
C VAL A 8 -4.94 -13.38 -15.95
N ALA A 9 -5.94 -13.66 -15.10
CA ALA A 9 -5.83 -14.46 -13.88
C ALA A 9 -7.21 -14.98 -13.45
N SER A 10 -7.26 -16.07 -12.68
CA SER A 10 -8.50 -16.62 -12.10
C SER A 10 -8.28 -17.12 -10.67
N GLY A 11 -9.35 -17.35 -9.91
CA GLY A 11 -9.27 -17.85 -8.53
C GLY A 11 -9.23 -16.77 -7.43
N PHE A 12 -9.15 -15.49 -7.80
CA PHE A 12 -9.16 -14.35 -6.88
C PHE A 12 -10.60 -13.92 -6.56
N LYS A 13 -11.26 -14.64 -5.64
CA LYS A 13 -12.70 -14.48 -5.33
C LYS A 13 -13.03 -13.34 -4.36
N GLU A 14 -12.03 -12.79 -3.67
CA GLU A 14 -12.20 -11.73 -2.67
C GLU A 14 -11.50 -10.45 -3.14
N PRO A 15 -12.19 -9.49 -3.78
CA PRO A 15 -11.56 -8.27 -4.31
C PRO A 15 -10.79 -7.47 -3.25
N ALA A 16 -11.28 -7.47 -2.01
CA ALA A 16 -10.61 -6.82 -0.89
C ALA A 16 -9.22 -7.40 -0.58
N ARG A 17 -8.89 -8.59 -1.08
CA ARG A 17 -7.59 -9.28 -0.91
C ARG A 17 -6.69 -9.21 -2.14
N THR A 18 -7.12 -8.54 -3.21
CA THR A 18 -6.35 -8.37 -4.44
C THR A 18 -5.87 -6.93 -4.55
N ARG A 19 -4.58 -6.75 -4.84
CA ARG A 19 -3.96 -5.44 -5.10
C ARG A 19 -3.08 -5.53 -6.34
N PHE A 20 -2.70 -4.37 -6.86
CA PHE A 20 -1.77 -4.23 -7.96
C PHE A 20 -0.72 -3.19 -7.62
N ALA A 21 0.55 -3.53 -7.79
CA ALA A 21 1.67 -2.63 -7.66
C ALA A 21 2.89 -3.25 -8.37
N ASP A 22 3.79 -2.44 -8.91
CA ASP A 22 5.04 -2.91 -9.50
C ASP A 22 6.00 -3.33 -8.37
N MET A 23 6.02 -4.62 -8.03
CA MET A 23 6.69 -5.13 -6.82
C MET A 23 8.17 -5.46 -7.04
N ASN A 24 8.63 -5.44 -8.30
CA ASN A 24 10.00 -5.72 -8.72
C ASN A 24 10.68 -4.55 -9.48
N SER A 25 10.00 -3.41 -9.64
CA SER A 25 10.45 -2.21 -10.33
C SER A 25 10.77 -2.45 -11.82
N ASP A 26 10.04 -3.34 -12.50
CA ASP A 26 10.19 -3.58 -13.95
C ASP A 26 9.33 -2.65 -14.83
N GLY A 27 8.56 -1.76 -14.21
CA GLY A 27 7.68 -0.80 -14.85
C GLY A 27 6.28 -1.33 -15.14
N VAL A 28 5.94 -2.56 -14.76
CA VAL A 28 4.59 -3.12 -14.90
C VAL A 28 4.01 -3.54 -13.55
N ALA A 29 2.72 -3.28 -13.34
CA ALA A 29 2.07 -3.66 -12.10
C ALA A 29 1.93 -5.18 -11.99
N ASP A 30 2.36 -5.74 -10.87
CA ASP A 30 2.18 -7.13 -10.46
C ASP A 30 0.86 -7.34 -9.74
N LEU A 31 0.44 -8.60 -9.64
CA LEU A 31 -0.76 -8.99 -8.90
C LEU A 31 -0.38 -9.45 -7.49
N ILE A 32 -0.97 -8.84 -6.48
CA ILE A 32 -0.72 -9.16 -5.07
C ILE A 32 -1.98 -9.80 -4.48
N SER A 33 -1.78 -10.92 -3.79
CA SER A 33 -2.82 -11.72 -3.15
C SER A 33 -2.59 -11.83 -1.64
N MET A 34 -3.51 -11.30 -0.87
CA MET A 34 -3.53 -11.41 0.59
C MET A 34 -4.41 -12.57 1.03
N ARG A 35 -3.85 -13.75 1.23
CA ARG A 35 -4.60 -14.97 1.57
C ARG A 35 -5.23 -14.87 2.97
N ALA A 36 -6.27 -15.67 3.21
CA ALA A 36 -7.00 -15.68 4.48
C ALA A 36 -6.14 -16.05 5.70
N ASN A 37 -5.08 -16.86 5.49
CA ASN A 37 -4.12 -17.19 6.54
C ASN A 37 -3.15 -16.04 6.88
N GLY A 38 -3.18 -14.94 6.13
CA GLY A 38 -2.31 -13.78 6.30
C GLY A 38 -1.07 -13.77 5.40
N ASP A 39 -0.91 -14.77 4.53
CA ASP A 39 0.16 -14.78 3.54
C ASP A 39 -0.07 -13.71 2.48
N VAL A 40 1.00 -12.99 2.14
CA VAL A 40 1.03 -12.07 1.01
C VAL A 40 1.85 -12.73 -0.10
N VAL A 41 1.20 -12.98 -1.24
CA VAL A 41 1.79 -13.65 -2.39
C VAL A 41 1.74 -12.74 -3.59
N VAL A 42 2.88 -12.55 -4.26
CA VAL A 42 3.00 -11.77 -5.49
C VAL A 42 3.06 -12.72 -6.68
N TYR A 43 2.33 -12.39 -7.75
CA TYR A 43 2.37 -13.03 -9.06
C TYR A 43 2.94 -12.01 -10.05
N TRP A 44 4.13 -12.29 -10.57
CA TRP A 44 4.83 -11.39 -11.47
C TRP A 44 4.06 -11.21 -12.79
N ASN A 45 4.02 -9.97 -13.27
CA ASN A 45 3.41 -9.65 -14.54
C ASN A 45 4.40 -9.91 -15.68
N VAL A 46 4.18 -10.99 -16.43
CA VAL A 46 4.98 -11.30 -17.61
C VAL A 46 4.13 -11.09 -18.86
N GLY A 47 4.19 -9.86 -19.42
CA GLY A 47 3.46 -9.52 -20.65
C GLY A 47 1.93 -9.52 -20.50
N GLY A 48 1.42 -9.07 -19.35
CA GLY A 48 -0.01 -9.01 -19.05
C GLY A 48 -0.61 -10.37 -18.67
N VAL A 49 0.20 -11.28 -18.14
CA VAL A 49 -0.22 -12.61 -17.69
C VAL A 49 0.39 -12.88 -16.31
N PHE A 50 -0.44 -13.35 -15.38
CA PHE A 50 -0.08 -13.58 -13.97
C PHE A 50 -0.07 -15.08 -13.60
N ASN A 51 0.19 -15.96 -14.57
CA ASN A 51 0.15 -17.42 -14.40
C ASN A 51 1.53 -18.03 -14.09
N GLY A 52 2.56 -17.20 -13.93
CA GLY A 52 3.94 -17.62 -13.67
C GLY A 52 4.23 -17.94 -12.20
N THR A 53 5.52 -18.06 -11.88
CA THR A 53 6.01 -18.30 -10.52
C THR A 53 5.47 -17.25 -9.55
N ASN A 54 4.78 -17.71 -8.51
CA ASN A 54 4.38 -16.86 -7.41
C ASN A 54 5.46 -16.86 -6.31
N LYS A 55 5.53 -15.77 -5.55
CA LYS A 55 6.46 -15.62 -4.43
C LYS A 55 5.69 -15.27 -3.17
N LEU A 56 5.87 -16.05 -2.11
CA LEU A 56 5.47 -15.66 -0.77
C LEU A 56 6.44 -14.57 -0.29
N VAL A 57 5.92 -13.36 -0.03
CA VAL A 57 6.75 -12.19 0.29
C VAL A 57 6.58 -11.73 1.74
N ALA A 58 5.47 -12.09 2.38
CA ALA A 58 5.16 -11.75 3.76
C ALA A 58 4.12 -12.72 4.35
N GLY A 59 4.03 -12.77 5.69
CA GLY A 59 3.04 -13.54 6.43
C GLY A 59 2.49 -12.78 7.65
N GLY A 60 1.30 -13.16 8.12
CA GLY A 60 0.65 -12.55 9.29
C GLY A 60 -0.28 -11.37 9.01
N PHE A 61 -0.50 -11.00 7.75
CA PHE A 61 -1.32 -9.85 7.35
C PHE A 61 -2.77 -10.28 7.07
N LYS A 62 -3.50 -10.59 8.14
CA LYS A 62 -4.87 -11.15 8.06
C LYS A 62 -5.96 -10.12 7.73
N GLU A 63 -5.65 -8.83 7.83
CA GLU A 63 -6.59 -7.70 7.71
C GLU A 63 -6.33 -6.88 6.43
N PRO A 64 -6.91 -7.22 5.27
CA PRO A 64 -6.67 -6.51 4.02
C PRO A 64 -7.11 -5.04 4.03
N ALA A 65 -8.13 -4.73 4.84
CA ALA A 65 -8.58 -3.36 5.05
C ALA A 65 -7.53 -2.50 5.76
N ALA A 66 -6.58 -3.11 6.46
CA ALA A 66 -5.52 -2.46 7.23
C ALA A 66 -4.13 -2.55 6.59
N THR A 67 -4.00 -3.21 5.43
CA THR A 67 -2.75 -3.33 4.70
C THR A 67 -2.75 -2.47 3.43
N ARG A 68 -1.64 -1.79 3.17
CA ARG A 68 -1.42 -0.95 1.97
C ARG A 68 -0.05 -1.26 1.37
N PHE A 69 0.14 -0.82 0.13
CA PHE A 69 1.41 -0.88 -0.59
C PHE A 69 1.71 0.49 -1.18
N ALA A 70 2.87 1.05 -0.88
CA ALA A 70 3.35 2.31 -1.44
C ALA A 70 4.87 2.43 -1.21
N ASP A 71 5.59 3.12 -2.08
CA ASP A 71 7.02 3.42 -1.86
C ASP A 71 7.15 4.44 -0.72
N MET A 72 7.75 4.04 0.40
CA MET A 72 7.86 4.86 1.60
C MET A 72 9.30 5.33 1.87
N ASN A 73 10.26 4.98 1.01
CA ASN A 73 11.69 5.28 1.17
C ASN A 73 12.42 5.74 -0.12
N ASN A 74 11.71 5.89 -1.25
CA ASN A 74 12.23 6.28 -2.57
C ASN A 74 13.17 5.25 -3.22
N ASP A 75 12.99 3.95 -2.95
CA ASP A 75 13.72 2.89 -3.66
C ASP A 75 12.98 2.35 -4.89
N ARG A 76 11.79 2.92 -5.19
CA ARG A 76 10.87 2.55 -6.27
C ARG A 76 10.22 1.17 -6.10
N LEU A 77 10.35 0.56 -4.93
CA LEU A 77 9.67 -0.66 -4.58
C LEU A 77 8.54 -0.34 -3.59
N PRO A 78 7.28 -0.76 -3.87
CA PRO A 78 6.20 -0.62 -2.93
C PRO A 78 6.49 -1.38 -1.64
N ASP A 79 6.51 -0.66 -0.52
CA ASP A 79 6.63 -1.19 0.82
C ASP A 79 5.28 -1.66 1.36
N LEU A 80 5.29 -2.63 2.28
CA LEU A 80 4.08 -3.09 2.94
C LEU A 80 3.82 -2.22 4.17
N ILE A 81 2.65 -1.60 4.22
CA ILE A 81 2.21 -0.76 5.34
C ILE A 81 1.08 -1.47 6.09
N SER A 82 1.21 -1.59 7.40
CA SER A 82 0.22 -2.18 8.30
C SER A 82 -0.28 -1.15 9.30
N ILE A 83 -1.60 -0.92 9.30
CA ILE A 83 -2.28 -0.07 10.27
C ILE A 83 -2.86 -0.97 11.36
N ARG A 84 -2.22 -1.00 12.53
CA ARG A 84 -2.63 -1.86 13.64
C ARG A 84 -3.89 -1.31 14.31
N ALA A 85 -4.60 -2.17 15.03
CA ALA A 85 -5.84 -1.80 15.73
C ALA A 85 -5.64 -0.69 16.79
N ASN A 86 -4.44 -0.57 17.35
CA ASN A 86 -4.08 0.52 18.27
C ASN A 86 -3.76 1.85 17.56
N GLY A 87 -3.84 1.90 16.23
CA GLY A 87 -3.56 3.07 15.41
C GLY A 87 -2.09 3.25 15.03
N ASP A 88 -1.22 2.29 15.36
CA ASP A 88 0.16 2.30 14.89
C ASP A 88 0.23 2.02 13.39
N VAL A 89 0.99 2.84 12.68
CA VAL A 89 1.33 2.62 11.27
C VAL A 89 2.75 2.08 11.22
N VAL A 90 2.88 0.83 10.75
CA VAL A 90 4.16 0.12 10.66
C VAL A 90 4.46 -0.18 9.20
N VAL A 91 5.65 0.20 8.75
CA VAL A 91 6.15 -0.06 7.39
C VAL A 91 7.15 -1.21 7.43
N TYR A 92 7.07 -2.11 6.45
CA TYR A 92 7.98 -3.22 6.19
C TYR A 92 8.61 -2.99 4.82
N TRP A 93 9.94 -2.83 4.79
CA TRP A 93 10.65 -2.42 3.58
C TRP A 93 10.70 -3.55 2.56
N ASN A 94 10.39 -3.24 1.30
CA ASN A 94 10.54 -4.18 0.20
C ASN A 94 11.99 -4.23 -0.28
N VAL A 95 12.67 -5.35 -0.05
CA VAL A 95 14.06 -5.55 -0.49
C VAL A 95 14.08 -6.62 -1.57
N GLY A 96 13.75 -6.22 -2.80
CA GLY A 96 13.76 -7.13 -3.97
C GLY A 96 12.68 -8.22 -3.90
N GLY A 97 11.45 -7.84 -3.53
CA GLY A 97 10.31 -8.74 -3.42
C GLY A 97 10.36 -9.63 -2.18
N VAL A 98 11.00 -9.18 -1.11
CA VAL A 98 10.91 -9.77 0.24
C VAL A 98 10.76 -8.61 1.21
N PHE A 99 9.77 -8.69 2.09
CA PHE A 99 9.62 -7.66 3.11
C PHE A 99 10.54 -7.95 4.29
N SER A 100 11.42 -7.01 4.61
CA SER A 100 12.39 -7.14 5.69
C SER A 100 12.50 -5.87 6.54
N GLY A 101 12.80 -6.06 7.82
CA GLY A 101 12.72 -4.97 8.79
C GLY A 101 11.28 -4.49 9.02
N ASN A 102 11.06 -3.77 10.11
CA ASN A 102 9.85 -2.96 10.26
C ASN A 102 10.17 -1.69 11.03
N LYS A 103 9.41 -0.64 10.75
CA LYS A 103 9.53 0.65 11.43
C LYS A 103 8.15 1.16 11.80
N LEU A 104 7.97 1.54 13.07
CA LEU A 104 6.82 2.36 13.48
C LEU A 104 7.06 3.77 12.94
N VAL A 105 6.16 4.23 12.07
CA VAL A 105 6.33 5.53 11.38
C VAL A 105 5.30 6.57 11.82
N ALA A 106 4.15 6.14 12.33
CA ALA A 106 3.12 7.03 12.86
C ALA A 106 2.23 6.30 13.87
N SER A 107 1.49 7.04 14.69
CA SER A 107 0.54 6.50 15.67
C SER A 107 -0.73 7.34 15.72
N GLY A 108 -1.81 6.78 16.29
CA GLY A 108 -3.11 7.46 16.42
C GLY A 108 -4.06 7.29 15.22
N PHE A 109 -3.73 6.42 14.25
CA PHE A 109 -4.52 6.17 13.04
C PHE A 109 -5.43 4.95 13.21
N THR A 110 -6.41 5.04 14.11
CA THR A 110 -7.25 3.90 14.52
C THR A 110 -8.31 3.46 13.51
N ASP A 111 -8.56 4.24 12.45
CA ASP A 111 -9.45 3.88 11.34
C ASP A 111 -8.67 3.73 10.03
N PRO A 112 -8.31 2.48 9.63
CA PRO A 112 -7.59 2.24 8.38
C PRO A 112 -8.32 2.70 7.12
N ALA A 113 -9.66 2.78 7.13
CA ALA A 113 -10.42 3.22 5.95
C ALA A 113 -10.19 4.70 5.65
N ARG A 114 -9.81 5.48 6.67
CA ARG A 114 -9.54 6.91 6.63
C ARG A 114 -8.08 7.28 6.47
N THR A 115 -7.18 6.30 6.46
CA THR A 115 -5.75 6.49 6.25
C THR A 115 -5.37 6.06 4.84
N LYS A 116 -4.76 6.98 4.08
CA LYS A 116 -4.29 6.76 2.70
C LYS A 116 -2.80 7.05 2.60
N PHE A 117 -2.17 6.51 1.56
CA PHE A 117 -0.77 6.72 1.24
C PHE A 117 -0.63 7.05 -0.24
N THR A 118 -0.02 8.17 -0.56
CA THR A 118 0.32 8.59 -1.93
C THR A 118 1.29 9.77 -1.84
N ASP A 119 2.16 9.91 -2.83
CA ASP A 119 3.03 11.09 -2.96
C ASP A 119 2.15 12.31 -3.29
N MET A 120 2.11 13.30 -2.40
CA MET A 120 1.32 14.52 -2.53
C MET A 120 2.19 15.76 -2.82
N ASN A 121 3.52 15.65 -2.72
CA ASN A 121 4.46 16.76 -2.91
C ASN A 121 5.46 16.52 -4.06
N ASN A 122 5.37 15.38 -4.74
CA ASN A 122 6.23 14.95 -5.84
C ASN A 122 7.71 14.79 -5.44
N ASP A 123 7.99 14.29 -4.22
CA ASP A 123 9.33 13.96 -3.75
C ASP A 123 9.74 12.49 -4.00
N GLY A 124 8.83 11.69 -4.57
CA GLY A 124 9.03 10.28 -4.88
C GLY A 124 8.70 9.34 -3.72
N VAL A 125 8.28 9.87 -2.56
CA VAL A 125 7.90 9.09 -1.39
C VAL A 125 6.41 9.27 -1.11
N ALA A 126 5.72 8.19 -0.74
CA ALA A 126 4.33 8.28 -0.34
C ALA A 126 4.17 8.98 1.02
N ASP A 127 3.31 10.00 1.04
CA ASP A 127 2.86 10.70 2.23
C ASP A 127 1.70 9.99 2.91
N LEU A 128 1.50 10.24 4.20
CA LEU A 128 0.34 9.73 4.94
C LEU A 128 -0.78 10.77 4.90
N ILE A 129 -1.99 10.35 4.54
CA ILE A 129 -3.19 11.20 4.53
C ILE A 129 -4.23 10.67 5.52
N SER A 130 -4.77 11.55 6.33
CA SER A 130 -5.90 11.29 7.24
C SER A 130 -7.15 12.03 6.79
N VAL A 131 -8.22 11.28 6.53
CA VAL A 131 -9.57 11.84 6.31
C VAL A 131 -10.33 11.79 7.64
N ARG A 132 -10.47 12.93 8.30
CA ARG A 132 -11.08 13.03 9.63
C ARG A 132 -12.61 12.92 9.55
N GLY A 133 -13.24 12.63 10.68
CA GLY A 133 -14.70 12.46 10.74
C GLY A 133 -15.53 13.71 10.51
N ASN A 134 -14.91 14.88 10.61
CA ASN A 134 -15.49 16.15 10.23
C ASN A 134 -15.26 16.51 8.75
N GLY A 135 -14.65 15.62 7.95
CA GLY A 135 -14.35 15.86 6.53
C GLY A 135 -13.00 16.54 6.26
N ASP A 136 -12.25 16.94 7.28
CA ASP A 136 -10.92 17.52 7.08
C ASP A 136 -9.95 16.48 6.51
N VAL A 137 -9.09 16.91 5.58
CA VAL A 137 -8.03 16.09 5.02
C VAL A 137 -6.68 16.66 5.47
N VAL A 138 -5.94 15.85 6.22
CA VAL A 138 -4.62 16.22 6.75
C VAL A 138 -3.56 15.35 6.10
N VAL A 139 -2.52 15.99 5.57
CA VAL A 139 -1.35 15.31 5.01
C VAL A 139 -0.19 15.43 5.98
N TYR A 140 0.53 14.32 6.14
CA TYR A 140 1.71 14.15 6.96
C TYR A 140 2.86 13.83 6.00
N TRP A 141 3.74 14.80 5.77
CA TRP A 141 4.84 14.67 4.83
C TRP A 141 5.82 13.58 5.25
N ASN A 142 6.13 12.68 4.34
CA ASN A 142 7.12 11.63 4.53
C ASN A 142 8.47 12.07 3.94
N VAL A 143 9.51 12.15 4.79
CA VAL A 143 10.87 12.49 4.36
C VAL A 143 11.73 11.24 4.48
N GLY A 144 11.62 10.33 3.50
CA GLY A 144 12.43 9.11 3.43
C GLY A 144 12.18 8.13 4.59
N GLY A 145 10.92 7.87 4.91
CA GLY A 145 10.49 6.98 6.00
C GLY A 145 10.43 7.67 7.37
N VAL A 146 10.43 8.99 7.41
CA VAL A 146 10.29 9.80 8.64
C VAL A 146 9.16 10.80 8.46
N PHE A 147 8.16 10.74 9.34
CA PHE A 147 7.06 11.69 9.36
C PHE A 147 7.38 12.84 10.29
N ASN A 148 7.59 14.04 9.74
CA ASN A 148 8.18 15.17 10.49
C ASN A 148 7.24 15.90 11.46
N GLY A 149 6.05 15.35 11.78
CA GLY A 149 5.13 15.84 12.82
C GLY A 149 4.61 17.28 12.66
N THR A 150 5.09 18.04 11.69
CA THR A 150 4.85 19.48 11.45
C THR A 150 3.71 19.71 10.45
N ASN A 151 2.79 18.76 10.38
CA ASN A 151 1.68 18.65 9.43
C ASN A 151 1.05 20.01 9.11
N LYS A 152 0.99 20.35 7.82
CA LYS A 152 0.17 21.45 7.35
C LYS A 152 -1.10 20.86 6.76
N LEU A 153 -2.23 21.14 7.41
CA LEU A 153 -3.59 20.94 6.89
C LEU A 153 -3.64 21.35 5.41
N VAL A 154 -3.94 20.41 4.51
CA VAL A 154 -3.90 20.66 3.06
C VAL A 154 -5.30 20.97 2.52
N ALA A 155 -6.37 20.57 3.23
CA ALA A 155 -7.73 20.77 2.77
C ALA A 155 -8.77 20.74 3.91
N THR A 156 -9.69 21.72 3.94
CA THR A 156 -10.87 21.76 4.83
C THR A 156 -12.10 22.21 4.05
N GLY A 157 -13.30 21.91 4.54
CA GLY A 157 -14.53 22.56 4.07
C GLY A 157 -15.20 21.95 2.83
N PHE A 158 -14.92 20.69 2.48
CA PHE A 158 -15.67 20.01 1.42
C PHE A 158 -16.99 19.48 1.98
N ILE A 159 -18.09 20.15 1.64
CA ILE A 159 -19.45 19.63 1.80
C ILE A 159 -19.79 18.94 0.48
N ILE A 160 -20.22 17.67 0.55
CA ILE A 160 -20.69 16.89 -0.61
C ILE A 160 -22.11 17.33 -0.97
#